data_AF-A0A086JJG6-F1
#
_entry.id   AF-A0A086JJG6-F1
#
_cell.length_a   1.000
_cell.length_b   1.000
_cell.length_c   1.000
_cell.angle_alpha   90.00
_cell.angle_beta   90.00
_cell.angle_gamma   90.00
#
_symmetry.space_group_name_H-M   'P 1'
#
loop_
_entity.id
_entity.type
_entity.pdbx_description
1 polymer ?
#
loop_
_entity_poly.entity_id
_entity_poly.type
_entity_poly.pdbx_seq_one_letter_code
_entity_poly.pdbx_strand_id
1 'polypeptide(L)'
;VRKRGDHQKYEAEVLCIGLECDLAMLRVSDADFWKGLGPPLQWGPSPQLGDPVTVVGYPLGGDNSSVTQVSRHLRKKKERNEQNEGVVSRADLQQYCLGSCSLLAIQIDAAINPGNSGGPALNRSSQCVGIAFQSLKDGDTENIGYIIPSEVVSHFLEDYRRHGRCLGFGDGGFTWQKLENKSLRHSLSLKSKDEGILIKKVRLPHPKTVLNMHSDTHKYAHVDIVYA
;
A
#
# COMPACT_ATOMS: atom_id res chain seq x y z
N VAL A 1 -21.45 4.43 8.79
CA VAL A 1 -21.26 3.16 8.05
C VAL A 1 -22.59 2.40 7.95
N ARG A 2 -22.70 1.40 7.05
CA ARG A 2 -23.92 0.60 6.84
C ARG A 2 -23.56 -0.85 6.57
N LYS A 3 -24.34 -1.79 7.09
CA LYS A 3 -24.17 -3.23 6.81
C LYS A 3 -24.72 -3.59 5.43
N ARG A 4 -24.18 -4.65 4.83
CA ARG A 4 -24.75 -5.21 3.60
C ARG A 4 -26.17 -5.71 3.86
N GLY A 5 -27.13 -5.28 3.05
CA GLY A 5 -28.54 -5.71 3.17
C GLY A 5 -29.30 -5.06 4.32
N ASP A 6 -28.71 -4.07 5.00
CA ASP A 6 -29.37 -3.29 6.03
C ASP A 6 -29.58 -1.85 5.52
N HIS A 7 -30.71 -1.25 5.85
CA HIS A 7 -31.02 0.14 5.53
C HIS A 7 -30.52 1.10 6.63
N GLN A 8 -30.31 0.60 7.85
CA GLN A 8 -29.87 1.41 8.98
C GLN A 8 -28.43 1.89 8.78
N LYS A 9 -28.25 3.21 8.89
CA LYS A 9 -26.93 3.83 8.97
C LYS A 9 -26.51 3.94 10.43
N TYR A 10 -25.28 3.53 10.70
CA TYR A 10 -24.65 3.59 12.01
C TYR A 10 -23.59 4.69 12.02
N GLU A 11 -23.54 5.45 13.09
CA GLU A 11 -22.48 6.45 13.27
C GLU A 11 -21.14 5.75 13.51
N ALA A 12 -20.08 6.30 12.91
CA ALA A 12 -18.72 5.80 13.08
C ALA A 12 -17.79 6.96 13.42
N GLU A 13 -16.89 6.71 14.36
CA GLU A 13 -15.84 7.62 14.80
C GLU A 13 -14.53 7.27 14.09
N VAL A 14 -13.79 8.29 13.66
CA VAL A 14 -12.45 8.10 13.10
C VAL A 14 -11.45 8.00 14.26
N LEU A 15 -10.85 6.83 14.45
CA LEU A 15 -9.84 6.59 15.49
C LEU A 15 -8.46 7.09 15.07
N CYS A 16 -8.08 6.85 13.81
CA CYS A 16 -6.81 7.30 13.28
C CYS A 16 -6.87 7.50 11.77
N ILE A 17 -6.05 8.43 11.27
CA ILE A 17 -5.86 8.70 9.84
C ILE A 17 -4.37 8.60 9.54
N GLY A 18 -4.00 7.73 8.60
CA GLY A 18 -2.67 7.61 8.04
C GLY A 18 -2.61 8.28 6.68
N LEU A 19 -2.31 9.59 6.66
CA LEU A 19 -2.28 10.38 5.42
C LEU A 19 -1.27 9.86 4.40
N GLU A 20 -0.13 9.34 4.87
CA GLU A 20 0.96 8.85 4.01
C GLU A 20 0.64 7.51 3.34
N CYS A 21 -0.22 6.69 3.94
CA CYS A 21 -0.61 5.39 3.42
C CYS A 21 -2.06 5.31 2.95
N ASP A 22 -2.80 6.42 2.94
CA ASP A 22 -4.20 6.47 2.53
C ASP A 22 -5.10 5.48 3.29
N LEU A 23 -4.88 5.36 4.61
CA LEU A 23 -5.65 4.49 5.50
C LEU A 23 -6.37 5.30 6.58
N ALA A 24 -7.54 4.82 6.99
CA ALA A 24 -8.26 5.31 8.15
C ALA A 24 -8.81 4.15 8.96
N MET A 25 -8.74 4.25 10.28
CA MET A 25 -9.35 3.30 11.19
C MET A 25 -10.61 3.89 11.80
N LEU A 26 -11.71 3.15 11.71
CA LEU A 26 -13.03 3.58 12.17
C LEU A 26 -13.51 2.71 13.33
N ARG A 27 -14.29 3.29 14.23
CA ARG A 27 -14.99 2.60 15.31
C ARG A 27 -16.49 2.85 15.23
N VAL A 28 -17.27 1.80 15.44
CA VAL A 28 -18.72 1.90 15.64
C VAL A 28 -19.03 1.47 17.06
N SER A 29 -19.54 2.40 17.86
CA SER A 29 -19.87 2.13 19.27
C SER A 29 -21.20 1.41 19.45
N ASP A 30 -22.10 1.50 18.46
CA ASP A 30 -23.40 0.83 18.49
C ASP A 30 -23.24 -0.70 18.37
N ALA A 31 -23.67 -1.42 19.41
CA ALA A 31 -23.60 -2.88 19.47
C ALA A 31 -24.50 -3.57 18.42
N ASP A 32 -25.59 -2.92 17.98
CA ASP A 32 -26.51 -3.47 16.97
C ASP A 32 -25.85 -3.58 15.59
N PHE A 33 -24.84 -2.74 15.32
CA PHE A 33 -24.01 -2.88 14.14
C PHE A 33 -23.28 -4.23 14.14
N TRP A 34 -22.79 -4.69 15.30
CA TRP A 34 -21.97 -5.90 15.40
C TRP A 34 -22.78 -7.20 15.49
N LYS A 35 -24.07 -7.12 15.81
CA LYS A 35 -24.96 -8.29 15.89
C LYS A 35 -25.08 -8.99 14.54
N GLY A 36 -24.87 -10.30 14.54
CA GLY A 36 -25.02 -11.16 13.36
C GLY A 36 -23.90 -11.01 12.32
N LEU A 37 -22.85 -10.23 12.60
CA LEU A 37 -21.64 -10.24 11.78
C LEU A 37 -20.87 -11.55 12.01
N GLY A 38 -20.35 -12.11 10.92
CA GLY A 38 -19.41 -13.23 10.97
C GLY A 38 -18.05 -12.81 11.56
N PRO A 39 -17.11 -13.75 11.64
CA PRO A 39 -15.75 -13.43 12.07
C PRO A 39 -15.13 -12.35 11.17
N PRO A 40 -14.23 -11.50 11.72
CA PRO A 40 -13.50 -10.53 10.90
C PRO A 40 -12.68 -11.24 9.83
N LEU A 41 -12.48 -10.55 8.70
CA LEU A 41 -11.60 -11.02 7.65
C LEU A 41 -10.21 -11.31 8.21
N GLN A 42 -9.66 -12.46 7.83
CA GLN A 42 -8.30 -12.84 8.19
C GLN A 42 -7.32 -12.26 7.19
N TRP A 43 -6.18 -11.78 7.67
CA TRP A 43 -5.09 -11.34 6.81
C TRP A 43 -4.40 -12.54 6.17
N GLY A 44 -4.13 -12.43 4.87
CA GLY A 44 -3.33 -13.37 4.11
C GLY A 44 -1.90 -12.85 3.89
N PRO A 45 -1.01 -13.71 3.36
CA PRO A 45 0.30 -13.27 2.92
C PRO A 45 0.17 -12.28 1.75
N SER A 46 1.20 -11.45 1.56
CA SER A 46 1.26 -10.56 0.41
C SER A 46 1.32 -11.36 -0.90
N PRO A 47 0.54 -10.96 -1.92
CA PRO A 47 0.36 -11.73 -3.12
C PRO A 47 1.57 -11.54 -4.07
N GLN A 48 1.92 -12.60 -4.79
CA GLN A 48 3.01 -12.60 -5.76
C GLN A 48 2.54 -12.18 -7.15
N LEU A 49 3.48 -11.84 -8.03
CA LEU A 49 3.18 -11.54 -9.44
C LEU A 49 2.43 -12.70 -10.09
N GLY A 50 1.31 -12.39 -10.72
CA GLY A 50 0.42 -13.37 -11.34
C GLY A 50 -0.63 -13.97 -10.40
N ASP A 51 -0.54 -13.72 -9.08
CA ASP A 51 -1.51 -14.27 -8.14
C ASP A 51 -2.89 -13.63 -8.35
N PRO A 52 -3.96 -14.44 -8.27
CA PRO A 52 -5.33 -13.98 -8.42
C PRO A 52 -5.80 -13.15 -7.22
N VAL A 53 -6.46 -12.02 -7.50
CA VAL A 53 -6.99 -11.09 -6.51
C VAL A 53 -8.40 -10.64 -6.92
N THR A 54 -9.30 -10.59 -5.93
CA THR A 54 -10.67 -10.05 -6.08
C THR A 54 -10.88 -8.86 -5.16
N VAL A 55 -11.37 -7.74 -5.69
CA VAL A 55 -11.71 -6.56 -4.88
C VAL A 55 -13.22 -6.49 -4.64
N VAL A 56 -13.61 -6.27 -3.40
CA VAL A 56 -15.01 -6.20 -2.98
C VAL A 56 -15.32 -4.80 -2.43
N GLY A 57 -16.37 -4.15 -2.92
CA GLY A 57 -16.75 -2.81 -2.48
C GLY A 57 -18.17 -2.40 -2.87
N TYR A 58 -18.43 -1.09 -2.88
CA TYR A 58 -19.73 -0.51 -3.24
C TYR A 58 -19.52 0.58 -4.29
N PRO A 59 -19.89 0.38 -5.55
CA PRO A 59 -19.59 1.34 -6.59
C PRO A 59 -20.46 2.59 -6.39
N LEU A 60 -19.99 3.74 -6.89
CA LEU A 60 -20.79 4.95 -6.95
C LEU A 60 -22.16 4.68 -7.62
N GLY A 61 -23.25 5.08 -6.94
CA GLY A 61 -24.61 4.99 -7.47
C GLY A 61 -25.39 3.72 -7.14
N GLY A 62 -24.87 2.82 -6.27
CA GLY A 62 -25.58 1.61 -5.85
C GLY A 62 -25.42 1.28 -4.36
N ASP A 63 -26.51 0.80 -3.74
CA ASP A 63 -26.52 0.30 -2.36
C ASP A 63 -26.18 -1.20 -2.25
N ASN A 64 -26.19 -1.90 -3.38
CA ASN A 64 -25.77 -3.29 -3.47
C ASN A 64 -24.24 -3.36 -3.52
N SER A 65 -23.66 -4.25 -2.71
CA SER A 65 -22.23 -4.56 -2.79
C SER A 65 -21.91 -5.03 -4.21
N SER A 66 -21.07 -4.29 -4.94
CA SER A 66 -20.50 -4.81 -6.16
C SER A 66 -19.23 -5.55 -5.80
N VAL A 67 -19.15 -6.81 -6.18
CA VAL A 67 -17.84 -7.37 -6.49
C VAL A 67 -17.45 -6.69 -7.79
N THR A 68 -16.43 -5.82 -7.77
CA THR A 68 -15.88 -5.32 -9.02
C THR A 68 -15.10 -6.47 -9.61
N GLN A 69 -15.82 -7.20 -10.47
CA GLN A 69 -15.31 -8.33 -11.19
C GLN A 69 -14.39 -7.82 -12.27
N VAL A 70 -13.19 -8.39 -12.28
CA VAL A 70 -12.12 -7.97 -13.15
C VAL A 70 -12.47 -8.34 -14.58
N SER A 71 -12.79 -7.33 -15.38
CA SER A 71 -13.05 -7.50 -16.80
C SER A 71 -11.72 -7.48 -17.52
N ARG A 72 -11.15 -8.67 -17.78
CA ARG A 72 -10.12 -8.79 -18.83
C ARG A 72 -10.73 -8.36 -20.15
N HIS A 73 -10.34 -7.18 -20.63
CA HIS A 73 -10.55 -6.82 -22.03
C HIS A 73 -9.73 -7.82 -22.88
N LEU A 74 -10.41 -8.59 -23.73
CA LEU A 74 -9.85 -9.50 -24.77
C LEU A 74 -9.40 -10.92 -24.35
N ARG A 75 -10.27 -11.79 -23.81
CA ARG A 75 -10.21 -13.23 -24.15
C ARG A 75 -11.60 -13.87 -24.31
N LYS A 76 -11.79 -14.57 -25.42
CA LYS A 76 -13.03 -15.22 -25.86
C LYS A 76 -13.63 -16.13 -24.78
N LYS A 77 -14.86 -15.80 -24.38
CA LYS A 77 -16.02 -16.67 -24.08
C LYS A 77 -15.73 -18.18 -24.05
N LYS A 78 -15.04 -18.70 -23.03
CA LYS A 78 -15.04 -20.12 -22.66
C LYS A 78 -14.61 -20.24 -21.20
N GLU A 79 -15.44 -20.89 -20.40
CA GLU A 79 -15.40 -20.99 -18.92
C GLU A 79 -15.81 -19.68 -18.21
N ARG A 80 -16.73 -19.80 -17.24
CA ARG A 80 -17.45 -18.67 -16.61
C ARG A 80 -17.17 -18.53 -15.12
N ASN A 81 -16.32 -19.40 -14.56
CA ASN A 81 -16.09 -19.49 -13.12
C ASN A 81 -14.65 -19.13 -12.69
N GLU A 82 -13.68 -19.06 -13.61
CA GLU A 82 -12.27 -18.74 -13.29
C GLU A 82 -11.83 -17.35 -13.82
N GLN A 83 -12.71 -16.64 -14.54
CA GLN A 83 -12.36 -15.43 -15.29
C GLN A 83 -12.61 -14.10 -14.56
N ASN A 84 -13.11 -14.12 -13.32
CA ASN A 84 -13.51 -12.88 -12.61
C ASN A 84 -12.44 -12.32 -11.66
N GLU A 85 -11.27 -12.97 -11.61
CA GLU A 85 -10.13 -12.58 -10.77
C GLU A 85 -9.14 -11.73 -11.59
N GLY A 86 -8.70 -10.62 -11.00
CA GLY A 86 -7.54 -9.90 -11.48
C GLY A 86 -6.27 -10.58 -11.03
N VAL A 87 -5.13 -10.15 -11.53
CA VAL A 87 -3.83 -10.64 -11.13
C VAL A 87 -2.95 -9.49 -10.69
N VAL A 88 -2.05 -9.80 -9.77
CA VAL A 88 -0.96 -8.91 -9.41
C VAL A 88 -0.04 -8.74 -10.62
N SER A 89 0.01 -7.52 -11.13
CA SER A 89 0.79 -7.17 -12.31
C SER A 89 2.16 -6.57 -11.97
N ARG A 90 2.27 -5.88 -10.82
CA ARG A 90 3.50 -5.25 -10.35
C ARG A 90 3.47 -5.04 -8.84
N ALA A 91 4.63 -5.09 -8.20
CA ALA A 91 4.84 -4.58 -6.84
C ALA A 91 5.97 -3.55 -6.90
N ASP A 92 5.71 -2.32 -6.48
CA ASP A 92 6.68 -1.22 -6.56
C ASP A 92 6.39 -0.14 -5.52
N LEU A 93 7.35 0.75 -5.30
CA LEU A 93 7.14 1.94 -4.50
C LEU A 93 6.30 2.94 -5.31
N GLN A 94 5.10 3.22 -4.84
CA GLN A 94 4.19 4.19 -5.43
C GLN A 94 3.99 5.36 -4.48
N GLN A 95 3.79 6.53 -5.05
CA GLN A 95 3.41 7.72 -4.29
C GLN A 95 1.91 7.64 -3.99
N TYR A 96 1.57 7.62 -2.72
CA TYR A 96 0.19 7.63 -2.26
C TYR A 96 -0.39 9.05 -2.33
N CYS A 97 -1.70 9.15 -2.53
CA CYS A 97 -2.40 10.36 -2.97
C CYS A 97 -2.12 11.61 -2.13
N LEU A 98 -2.00 11.45 -0.81
CA LEU A 98 -1.86 12.54 0.15
C LEU A 98 -0.53 12.53 0.91
N GLY A 99 0.38 11.62 0.54
CA GLY A 99 1.69 11.43 1.18
C GLY A 99 2.84 12.05 0.38
N SER A 100 3.83 12.60 1.10
CA SER A 100 5.14 12.93 0.51
C SER A 100 6.04 11.70 0.37
N CYS A 101 5.53 10.52 0.76
CA CYS A 101 6.25 9.26 0.85
C CYS A 101 5.83 8.32 -0.28
N SER A 102 6.81 7.58 -0.81
CA SER A 102 6.55 6.44 -1.68
C SER A 102 6.57 5.16 -0.85
N LEU A 103 5.43 4.47 -0.78
CA LEU A 103 5.28 3.23 -0.05
C LEU A 103 5.04 2.08 -1.02
N LEU A 104 5.20 0.85 -0.54
CA LEU A 104 4.90 -0.33 -1.34
C LEU A 104 3.42 -0.31 -1.75
N ALA A 105 3.15 -0.46 -3.03
CA ALA A 105 1.81 -0.69 -3.57
C ALA A 105 1.87 -1.84 -4.56
N ILE A 106 0.77 -2.58 -4.64
CA ILE A 106 0.63 -3.70 -5.56
C ILE A 106 -0.37 -3.29 -6.64
N GLN A 107 0.11 -3.28 -7.88
CA GLN A 107 -0.71 -3.02 -9.05
C GLN A 107 -1.45 -4.29 -9.45
N ILE A 108 -2.74 -4.17 -9.72
CA ILE A 108 -3.60 -5.25 -10.21
C ILE A 108 -4.22 -4.88 -11.55
N ASP A 109 -4.49 -5.88 -12.40
CA ASP A 109 -5.14 -5.69 -13.71
C ASP A 109 -6.67 -5.53 -13.60
N ALA A 110 -7.12 -4.80 -12.58
CA ALA A 110 -8.52 -4.60 -12.25
C ALA A 110 -8.84 -3.11 -12.17
N ALA A 111 -9.86 -2.67 -12.92
CA ALA A 111 -10.40 -1.33 -12.77
C ALA A 111 -10.90 -1.11 -11.34
N ILE A 112 -10.29 -0.16 -10.62
CA ILE A 112 -10.79 0.33 -9.33
C ILE A 112 -11.61 1.58 -9.59
N ASN A 113 -12.92 1.41 -9.58
CA ASN A 113 -13.86 2.52 -9.69
C ASN A 113 -14.11 3.16 -8.30
N PRO A 114 -14.37 4.47 -8.22
CA PRO A 114 -14.65 5.09 -6.95
C PRO A 114 -15.87 4.45 -6.27
N GLY A 115 -15.73 4.24 -4.96
CA GLY A 115 -16.65 3.46 -4.14
C GLY A 115 -16.15 2.04 -3.80
N ASN A 116 -15.27 1.45 -4.62
CA ASN A 116 -14.58 0.21 -4.23
C ASN A 116 -13.26 0.46 -3.49
N SER A 117 -12.69 1.66 -3.62
CA SER A 117 -11.59 2.12 -2.78
C SER A 117 -11.98 2.06 -1.30
N GLY A 118 -11.08 1.56 -0.46
CA GLY A 118 -11.33 1.23 0.94
C GLY A 118 -11.89 -0.18 1.18
N GLY A 119 -12.30 -0.88 0.12
CA GLY A 119 -12.71 -2.28 0.18
C GLY A 119 -11.53 -3.26 0.24
N PRO A 120 -11.73 -4.48 0.77
CA PRO A 120 -10.68 -5.49 0.83
C PRO A 120 -10.37 -6.08 -0.55
N ALA A 121 -9.09 -6.36 -0.77
CA ALA A 121 -8.58 -7.24 -1.82
C ALA A 121 -8.39 -8.64 -1.24
N LEU A 122 -8.98 -9.66 -1.87
CA LEU A 122 -9.05 -11.02 -1.37
C LEU A 122 -8.30 -11.99 -2.28
N ASN A 123 -7.59 -12.95 -1.68
CA ASN A 123 -7.06 -14.11 -2.40
C ASN A 123 -8.13 -15.21 -2.55
N ARG A 124 -7.79 -16.31 -3.25
CA ARG A 124 -8.69 -17.48 -3.44
C ARG A 124 -9.13 -18.16 -2.13
N SER A 125 -8.35 -18.00 -1.07
CA SER A 125 -8.69 -18.51 0.27
C SER A 125 -9.57 -17.53 1.06
N SER A 126 -10.09 -16.47 0.43
CA SER A 126 -10.90 -15.42 1.06
C SER A 126 -10.18 -14.68 2.19
N GLN A 127 -8.85 -14.65 2.16
CA GLN A 127 -8.04 -13.86 3.07
C GLN A 127 -7.77 -12.48 2.46
N CYS A 128 -7.78 -11.45 3.30
CA CYS A 128 -7.47 -10.09 2.92
C CYS A 128 -5.97 -9.95 2.67
N VAL A 129 -5.59 -9.61 1.44
CA VAL A 129 -4.20 -9.40 1.02
C VAL A 129 -3.85 -7.92 0.87
N GLY A 130 -4.85 -7.03 1.00
CA GLY A 130 -4.65 -5.59 0.95
C GLY A 130 -5.96 -4.81 0.91
N ILE A 131 -5.85 -3.49 0.84
CA ILE A 131 -6.99 -2.56 0.71
C ILE A 131 -6.93 -1.90 -0.65
N ALA A 132 -8.02 -1.91 -1.41
CA ALA A 132 -8.05 -1.25 -2.71
C ALA A 132 -7.97 0.26 -2.55
N PHE A 133 -7.14 0.92 -3.36
CA PHE A 133 -7.08 2.38 -3.44
C PHE A 133 -7.00 2.84 -4.89
N GLN A 134 -7.44 4.08 -5.13
CA GLN A 134 -7.39 4.69 -6.44
C GLN A 134 -6.18 5.63 -6.50
N SER A 135 -5.26 5.40 -7.42
CA SER A 135 -4.12 6.29 -7.64
C SER A 135 -4.57 7.57 -8.37
N LEU A 136 -4.04 8.73 -7.97
CA LEU A 136 -4.30 10.03 -8.62
C LEU A 136 -3.71 10.13 -10.04
N LYS A 137 -2.79 9.24 -10.43
CA LYS A 137 -2.01 9.36 -11.68
C LYS A 137 -2.73 8.84 -12.93
N ASP A 138 -3.84 8.12 -12.77
CA ASP A 138 -4.37 7.26 -13.83
C ASP A 138 -5.55 7.87 -14.62
N GLY A 139 -5.62 9.20 -14.71
CA GLY A 139 -6.66 9.89 -15.50
C GLY A 139 -6.79 9.41 -16.95
N ASP A 140 -5.74 8.77 -17.50
CA ASP A 140 -5.66 8.29 -18.89
C ASP A 140 -5.43 6.76 -19.02
N THR A 141 -5.31 5.99 -17.92
CA THR A 141 -5.06 4.54 -18.01
C THR A 141 -6.24 3.73 -17.51
N GLU A 142 -7.03 3.23 -18.46
CA GLU A 142 -8.13 2.31 -18.16
C GLU A 142 -7.59 0.98 -17.59
N ASN A 143 -8.30 0.45 -16.58
CA ASN A 143 -8.11 -0.90 -16.05
C ASN A 143 -6.80 -1.19 -15.27
N ILE A 144 -6.20 -0.15 -14.68
CA ILE A 144 -5.13 -0.30 -13.67
C ILE A 144 -5.72 0.02 -12.29
N GLY A 145 -5.47 -0.88 -11.34
CA GLY A 145 -5.86 -0.73 -9.94
C GLY A 145 -4.66 -0.88 -9.03
N TYR A 146 -4.74 -0.31 -7.84
CA TYR A 146 -3.72 -0.52 -6.82
C TYR A 146 -4.35 -1.03 -5.52
N ILE A 147 -3.58 -1.85 -4.80
CA ILE A 147 -3.90 -2.28 -3.45
C ILE A 147 -2.75 -1.89 -2.50
N ILE A 148 -3.15 -1.44 -1.32
CA ILE A 148 -2.28 -1.22 -0.16
C ILE A 148 -1.98 -2.60 0.44
N PRO A 149 -0.73 -3.10 0.40
CA PRO A 149 -0.40 -4.44 0.87
C PRO A 149 -0.68 -4.62 2.36
N SER A 150 -0.89 -5.86 2.78
CA SER A 150 -1.05 -6.22 4.19
C SER A 150 0.14 -5.78 5.06
N GLU A 151 1.36 -5.68 4.53
CA GLU A 151 2.52 -5.14 5.24
C GLU A 151 2.35 -3.67 5.64
N VAL A 152 1.87 -2.84 4.70
CA VAL A 152 1.65 -1.40 4.93
C VAL A 152 0.51 -1.21 5.93
N VAL A 153 -0.56 -2.01 5.81
CA VAL A 153 -1.66 -1.99 6.77
C VAL A 153 -1.19 -2.45 8.16
N SER A 154 -0.37 -3.51 8.24
CA SER A 154 0.16 -4.01 9.50
C SER A 154 1.05 -2.99 10.19
N HIS A 155 1.90 -2.28 9.44
CA HIS A 155 2.70 -1.17 9.97
C HIS A 155 1.81 -0.08 10.56
N PHE A 156 0.78 0.35 9.83
CA PHE A 156 -0.18 1.37 10.29
C PHE A 156 -0.91 0.94 11.58
N LEU A 157 -1.39 -0.30 11.64
CA LEU A 157 -2.09 -0.82 12.82
C LEU A 157 -1.16 -0.94 14.04
N GLU A 158 0.07 -1.41 13.82
CA GLU A 158 1.05 -1.57 14.88
C GLU A 158 1.54 -0.22 15.43
N ASP A 159 1.71 0.77 14.57
CA ASP A 159 2.05 2.14 14.97
C ASP A 159 0.97 2.73 15.89
N TYR A 160 -0.30 2.64 15.49
CA TYR A 160 -1.41 3.03 16.35
C TYR A 160 -1.44 2.25 17.66
N ARG A 161 -1.24 0.92 17.62
CA ARG A 161 -1.25 0.07 18.82
C ARG A 161 -0.18 0.48 19.83
N ARG A 162 1.01 0.88 19.36
CA ARG A 162 2.12 1.28 20.23
C ARG A 162 1.97 2.68 20.80
N HIS A 163 1.45 3.62 20.02
CA HIS A 163 1.53 5.05 20.36
C HIS A 163 0.16 5.69 20.65
N GLY A 164 -0.95 5.00 20.39
CA GLY A 164 -2.31 5.56 20.48
C GLY A 164 -2.62 6.59 19.39
N ARG A 165 -1.73 6.77 18.42
CA ARG A 165 -1.83 7.65 17.26
C ARG A 165 -0.93 7.14 16.14
N CYS A 166 -1.19 7.54 14.91
CA CYS A 166 -0.37 7.16 13.76
C CYS A 166 0.71 8.23 13.54
N LEU A 167 1.97 7.86 13.75
CA LEU A 167 3.15 8.69 13.56
C LEU A 167 3.59 8.73 12.09
N GLY A 168 3.22 7.73 11.29
CA GLY A 168 3.54 7.66 9.86
C GLY A 168 4.76 6.78 9.58
N PHE A 169 5.41 7.00 8.44
CA PHE A 169 6.52 6.19 7.93
C PHE A 169 7.83 6.99 8.01
N GLY A 170 8.86 6.37 8.58
CA GLY A 170 10.19 6.97 8.63
C GLY A 170 10.82 7.06 7.24
N ASP A 171 11.49 8.17 6.95
CA ASP A 171 12.38 8.29 5.79
C ASP A 171 13.86 8.23 6.22
N GLY A 172 14.75 8.02 5.25
CA GLY A 172 16.19 7.96 5.51
C GLY A 172 16.80 9.32 5.90
N GLY A 173 16.08 10.43 5.72
CA GLY A 173 16.61 11.77 5.95
C GLY A 173 17.70 12.18 4.97
N PHE A 174 17.85 11.56 3.80
CA PHE A 174 18.86 11.95 2.82
C PHE A 174 18.36 11.87 1.38
N THR A 175 19.00 12.63 0.49
CA THR A 175 18.86 12.49 -0.96
C THR A 175 20.08 11.82 -1.54
N TRP A 176 19.88 11.10 -2.63
CA TRP A 176 20.93 10.27 -3.23
C TRP A 176 20.93 10.37 -4.75
N GLN A 177 21.99 9.85 -5.35
CA GLN A 177 22.19 9.78 -6.79
C GLN A 177 22.68 8.39 -7.18
N LYS A 178 22.17 7.89 -8.31
CA LYS A 178 22.64 6.64 -8.91
C LYS A 178 24.09 6.77 -9.40
N LEU A 179 24.83 5.68 -9.29
CA LEU A 179 26.22 5.55 -9.74
C LEU A 179 26.31 4.73 -11.04
N GLU A 180 25.43 4.95 -12.01
CA GLU A 180 25.43 4.21 -13.30
C GLU A 180 26.57 4.68 -14.24
N ASN A 181 26.97 5.96 -14.15
CA ASN A 181 27.99 6.53 -15.01
C ASN A 181 29.41 6.04 -14.62
N LYS A 182 30.10 5.36 -15.55
CA LYS A 182 31.43 4.79 -15.32
C LYS A 182 32.48 5.85 -14.97
N SER A 183 32.46 7.03 -15.59
CA SER A 183 33.42 8.10 -15.32
C SER A 183 33.26 8.67 -13.91
N LEU A 184 32.02 8.86 -13.46
CA LEU A 184 31.71 9.28 -12.08
C LEU A 184 32.18 8.24 -11.06
N ARG A 185 31.96 6.95 -11.34
CA ARG A 185 32.48 5.88 -10.47
C ARG A 185 34.01 5.91 -10.40
N HIS A 186 34.67 6.11 -11.54
CA HIS A 186 36.12 6.19 -11.60
C HIS A 186 36.68 7.42 -10.86
N SER A 187 36.04 8.58 -10.95
CA SER A 187 36.46 9.77 -10.20
C SER A 187 36.29 9.61 -8.69
N LEU A 188 35.34 8.78 -8.26
CA LEU A 188 35.14 8.38 -6.86
C LEU A 188 36.00 7.18 -6.43
N SER A 189 36.90 6.71 -7.29
CA SER A 189 37.77 5.55 -7.04
C SER A 189 37.03 4.24 -6.72
N LEU A 190 35.79 4.10 -7.22
CA LEU A 190 34.99 2.88 -7.06
C LEU A 190 35.44 1.82 -8.08
N LYS A 191 35.62 0.59 -7.60
CA LYS A 191 35.91 -0.57 -8.46
C LYS A 191 34.63 -0.99 -9.19
N SER A 192 34.78 -1.71 -10.31
CA SER A 192 33.64 -2.19 -11.11
C SER A 192 32.62 -3.02 -10.32
N LYS A 193 33.08 -3.75 -9.31
CA LYS A 193 32.27 -4.56 -8.39
C LYS A 193 31.66 -3.82 -7.21
N ASP A 194 32.00 -2.54 -7.02
CA ASP A 194 31.52 -1.77 -5.86
C ASP A 194 30.14 -1.19 -6.22
N GLU A 195 29.11 -1.59 -5.49
CA GLU A 195 27.72 -1.18 -5.73
C GLU A 195 27.25 -0.18 -4.67
N GLY A 196 26.24 0.62 -5.01
CA GLY A 196 25.63 1.54 -4.05
C GLY A 196 25.10 2.82 -4.67
N ILE A 197 24.84 3.78 -3.80
CA ILE A 197 24.33 5.11 -4.11
C ILE A 197 25.27 6.18 -3.57
N LEU A 198 25.31 7.34 -4.21
CA LEU A 198 26.01 8.51 -3.70
C LEU A 198 25.04 9.36 -2.90
N ILE A 199 25.32 9.62 -1.61
CA ILE A 199 24.53 10.55 -0.81
C ILE A 199 24.87 11.98 -1.23
N LYS A 200 23.83 12.75 -1.62
CA LYS A 200 23.96 14.14 -2.06
C LYS A 200 23.73 15.15 -0.95
N LYS A 201 22.74 14.91 -0.10
CA LYS A 201 22.36 15.82 0.97
C LYS A 201 21.74 15.04 2.11
N VAL A 202 22.11 15.37 3.34
CA VAL A 202 21.44 14.89 4.56
C VAL A 202 20.51 16.01 5.05
N ARG A 203 19.24 15.68 5.22
CA ARG A 203 18.24 16.46 5.98
C ARG A 203 18.15 15.83 7.36
N LEU A 204 18.76 16.46 8.35
CA LEU A 204 18.57 16.05 9.74
C LEU A 204 17.19 16.56 10.20
N PRO A 205 16.22 15.66 10.49
CA PRO A 205 14.90 16.08 10.92
C PRO A 205 14.91 16.68 12.33
N HIS A 206 15.92 16.36 13.15
CA HIS A 206 16.12 16.90 14.49
C HIS A 206 17.62 17.15 14.75
N PRO A 207 18.03 18.22 15.47
CA PRO A 207 19.43 18.49 15.82
C PRO A 207 20.12 17.41 16.67
N LYS A 208 19.39 16.38 17.12
CA LYS A 208 19.91 15.22 17.87
C LYS A 208 20.01 13.96 17.02
N THR A 209 19.51 13.98 15.79
CA THR A 209 19.63 12.84 14.87
C THR A 209 21.09 12.70 14.47
N VAL A 210 21.71 11.58 14.83
CA VAL A 210 23.05 11.23 14.37
C VAL A 210 22.88 10.23 13.24
N LEU A 211 23.27 10.63 12.03
CA LEU A 211 23.42 9.70 10.93
C LEU A 211 24.82 9.08 11.01
N ASN A 212 24.93 7.89 11.59
CA ASN A 212 26.20 7.18 11.62
C ASN A 212 26.44 6.54 10.26
N MET A 213 27.18 7.26 9.41
CA MET A 213 27.69 6.70 8.17
C MET A 213 29.04 6.04 8.44
N HIS A 214 29.03 4.73 8.67
CA HIS A 214 30.27 3.96 8.74
C HIS A 214 30.81 3.77 7.33
N SER A 215 31.86 4.51 6.98
CA SER A 215 32.65 4.23 5.78
C SER A 215 33.63 3.10 6.10
N ASP A 216 33.13 1.87 6.24
CA ASP A 216 34.03 0.72 6.22
C ASP A 216 34.51 0.56 4.78
N THR A 217 35.73 1.02 4.56
CA THR A 217 36.60 0.72 3.41
C THR A 217 35.85 0.17 2.18
N HIS A 218 35.38 1.11 1.36
CA HIS A 218 35.06 0.93 -0.06
C HIS A 218 33.80 0.19 -0.49
N LYS A 219 32.85 -0.25 0.36
CA LYS A 219 31.74 -1.05 -0.22
C LYS A 219 30.30 -0.77 0.14
N TYR A 220 29.96 -0.32 1.35
CA TYR A 220 28.55 -0.05 1.65
C TYR A 220 28.45 1.05 2.70
N ALA A 221 27.51 1.98 2.54
CA ALA A 221 27.10 2.83 3.64
C ALA A 221 26.03 2.06 4.43
N HIS A 222 26.39 1.50 5.58
CA HIS A 222 25.39 1.20 6.60
C HIS A 222 24.89 2.54 7.12
N VAL A 223 23.59 2.77 7.01
CA VAL A 223 22.93 3.98 7.51
C VAL A 223 22.10 3.56 8.70
N ASP A 224 22.67 3.72 9.89
CA ASP A 224 21.92 3.55 11.14
C ASP A 224 21.35 4.90 11.55
N ILE A 225 20.02 5.01 11.55
CA ILE A 225 19.32 6.16 12.12
C ILE A 225 19.00 5.81 13.57
N VAL A 226 19.80 6.37 14.48
CA VAL A 226 19.55 6.23 15.91
C VAL A 226 18.76 7.44 16.38
N TYR A 227 17.54 7.21 16.85
CA TYR A 227 16.78 8.20 17.61
C TYR A 227 17.24 8.12 19.07
N ALA A 228 17.93 9.15 19.55
CA ALA A 228 18.38 9.29 20.94
C ALA A 228 17.39 10.13 21.77
#